data_AF-M0D4A3-F1
#
_entry.id   AF-M0D4A3-F1
#
_cell.length_a   1.000
_cell.length_b   1.000
_cell.length_c   1.000
_cell.angle_alpha   90.00
_cell.angle_beta   90.00
_cell.angle_gamma   90.00
#
_symmetry.space_group_name_H-M   'P 1'
#
loop_
_entity.id
_entity.type
_entity.pdbx_description
1 polymer ?
#
loop_
_entity_poly.entity_id
_entity_poly.type
_entity_poly.pdbx_seq_one_letter_code
_entity_poly.pdbx_strand_id
1 'polypeptide(L)'
;MRRSSVALAALLLVGAAATLTLTGALPVGDSATNGSADAGLFDRQATATPANDADGDGLPDGVERTEYDTDPASDDTDGDGLGDGAEAERGLDPTAADTDGDGLPDGRELELGTNASRADSDGDGLEDGAEAERGTDPAVADTDDDGLRDGREGALGTNATLADSDDDGLEDGREVDLGTNATAADSDDDGIEDGAEAERGTDPTVADTDGDGLADGREADLGTNATAPDTDGDGLSDATEVEGATDPLTGDTDGDGLADGAERDRGTNATLADTDDDGLADGREDDLGTNATLANSDDDGLTDGEEADRGLNATAADTDGDGLADGEELVRGTNATAADTDGDGLSDGRELELGARPTVADTDGDGLDDGREADLGTNLTLADTDGDSLDDGAEVDGVTRGGARLPDADPLHKDLYLQINVSENAEAFDEGELADLRKAWADMPVSNPDGESGVAVHADQGSLDRSVTIASERDYAALKRQYDSESFMGNRSGVYHLVTVVDVDAEWAGRAPAPGTFAVVSTQHHTEFDGTSYRTFIAVHELLHNVVGPLDEANRCPGEHGGRGGAYHTCEGYLSYDDPGSAQFLPDSVAAELERDGLLKQFDLGR
;
A
#
# COMPACT_ATOMS: atom_id res chain seq x y z
N MET A 1 9.13 -34.84 2.03
CA MET A 1 8.65 -36.18 1.62
C MET A 1 8.51 -36.22 0.10
N ARG A 2 8.98 -37.32 -0.52
CA ARG A 2 8.87 -37.81 -1.93
C ARG A 2 7.81 -37.12 -2.84
N ARG A 3 8.18 -36.56 -4.00
CA ARG A 3 8.23 -37.16 -5.37
C ARG A 3 6.93 -37.83 -5.87
N SER A 4 6.38 -37.33 -6.99
CA SER A 4 5.95 -38.03 -8.24
C SER A 4 5.13 -37.02 -9.08
N SER A 5 5.49 -36.58 -10.29
CA SER A 5 5.75 -37.27 -11.57
C SER A 5 4.55 -38.08 -12.10
N VAL A 6 3.82 -37.51 -13.07
CA VAL A 6 3.12 -38.27 -14.12
C VAL A 6 3.37 -37.57 -15.46
N ALA A 7 3.96 -38.32 -16.38
CA ALA A 7 4.03 -38.02 -17.81
C ALA A 7 3.00 -38.92 -18.52
N LEU A 8 2.36 -38.43 -19.58
CA LEU A 8 2.02 -39.25 -20.74
C LEU A 8 1.93 -38.40 -21.99
N ALA A 9 2.63 -38.85 -23.03
CA ALA A 9 2.71 -38.30 -24.37
C ALA A 9 2.00 -39.22 -25.37
N ALA A 10 1.46 -38.65 -26.46
CA ALA A 10 1.41 -39.20 -27.84
C ALA A 10 0.63 -38.19 -28.72
N LEU A 11 1.21 -37.41 -29.64
CA LEU A 11 1.87 -37.67 -30.93
C LEU A 11 0.90 -37.84 -32.14
N LEU A 12 1.23 -37.11 -33.23
CA LEU A 12 0.72 -37.07 -34.63
C LEU A 12 -0.28 -35.93 -34.91
N LEU A 13 -0.09 -35.03 -35.88
CA LEU A 13 0.56 -35.13 -37.20
C LEU A 13 1.23 -33.80 -37.63
N VAL A 14 2.33 -33.94 -38.37
CA VAL A 14 3.05 -32.89 -39.12
C VAL A 14 2.49 -32.82 -40.55
N GLY A 15 2.38 -31.63 -41.14
CA GLY A 15 2.15 -31.46 -42.58
C GLY A 15 2.19 -30.00 -43.00
N ALA A 16 3.37 -29.57 -43.46
CA ALA A 16 3.70 -28.20 -43.85
C ALA A 16 3.09 -27.78 -45.20
N ALA A 17 2.99 -26.45 -45.35
CA ALA A 17 2.65 -25.73 -46.57
C ALA A 17 3.56 -26.06 -47.76
N ALA A 18 2.98 -25.99 -48.96
CA ALA A 18 3.71 -25.82 -50.20
C ALA A 18 2.93 -24.85 -51.10
N THR A 19 3.41 -23.61 -51.13
CA THR A 19 3.15 -22.59 -52.14
C THR A 19 3.74 -23.04 -53.48
N LEU A 20 2.98 -22.91 -54.55
CA LEU A 20 3.40 -23.22 -55.91
C LEU A 20 3.93 -21.94 -56.56
N THR A 21 5.25 -21.80 -56.61
CA THR A 21 5.92 -20.81 -57.47
C THR A 21 6.27 -21.46 -58.79
N LEU A 22 5.85 -20.85 -59.91
CA LEU A 22 6.37 -21.18 -61.23
C LEU A 22 6.89 -19.89 -61.87
N THR A 23 8.21 -19.72 -61.79
CA THR A 23 8.96 -18.71 -62.53
C THR A 23 9.49 -19.33 -63.82
N GLY A 24 9.58 -18.51 -64.86
CA GLY A 24 9.72 -18.91 -66.25
C GLY A 24 11.14 -19.25 -66.73
N ALA A 25 11.23 -19.59 -68.01
CA ALA A 25 12.20 -19.07 -68.99
C ALA A 25 12.24 -19.96 -70.26
N LEU A 26 12.11 -19.32 -71.43
CA LEU A 26 12.57 -19.80 -72.74
C LEU A 26 14.13 -19.66 -72.81
N PRO A 27 14.90 -19.99 -73.90
CA PRO A 27 14.54 -20.45 -75.26
C PRO A 27 15.52 -21.49 -75.94
N VAL A 28 15.25 -21.77 -77.23
CA VAL A 28 16.12 -22.23 -78.36
C VAL A 28 16.65 -23.68 -78.39
N GLY A 29 16.40 -24.38 -79.51
CA GLY A 29 17.23 -25.53 -79.92
C GLY A 29 16.70 -26.38 -81.08
N ASP A 30 17.04 -25.96 -82.30
CA ASP A 30 16.96 -26.62 -83.61
C ASP A 30 17.19 -28.15 -83.66
N SER A 31 16.44 -28.86 -84.52
CA SER A 31 16.94 -29.81 -85.54
C SER A 31 16.00 -31.01 -85.83
N ALA A 32 15.53 -31.04 -87.08
CA ALA A 32 15.30 -32.18 -87.98
C ALA A 32 14.92 -33.57 -87.42
N THR A 33 13.85 -34.18 -87.96
CA THR A 33 13.96 -35.25 -88.99
C THR A 33 12.60 -35.82 -89.44
N ASN A 34 12.44 -35.85 -90.77
CA ASN A 34 11.77 -36.84 -91.65
C ASN A 34 10.57 -37.70 -91.19
N GLY A 35 9.51 -37.60 -92.00
CA GLY A 35 8.52 -38.66 -92.28
C GLY A 35 7.31 -38.10 -93.02
N SER A 36 7.39 -37.76 -94.31
CA SER A 36 7.12 -38.60 -95.50
C SER A 36 5.71 -39.23 -95.57
N ALA A 37 4.99 -38.80 -96.62
CA ALA A 37 3.77 -39.35 -97.24
C ALA A 37 2.47 -39.13 -96.44
N ASP A 38 1.41 -38.54 -97.00
CA ASP A 38 0.80 -38.97 -98.27
C ASP A 38 0.13 -37.80 -99.02
N ALA A 39 0.27 -37.84 -100.34
CA ALA A 39 -0.37 -36.93 -101.27
C ALA A 39 -1.50 -37.68 -101.98
N GLY A 40 -2.73 -37.22 -101.82
CA GLY A 40 -3.89 -37.66 -102.60
C GLY A 40 -4.77 -36.45 -102.89
N LEU A 41 -4.62 -35.83 -104.07
CA LEU A 41 -5.39 -36.14 -105.29
C LEU A 41 -6.60 -35.21 -105.43
N PHE A 42 -6.34 -34.14 -106.17
CA PHE A 42 -7.24 -33.41 -107.05
C PHE A 42 -8.60 -34.11 -107.30
N ASP A 43 -9.69 -33.46 -106.90
CA ASP A 43 -10.86 -33.38 -107.76
C ASP A 43 -11.32 -31.93 -107.85
N ARG A 44 -11.16 -31.38 -109.06
CA ARG A 44 -11.70 -30.09 -109.44
C ARG A 44 -13.17 -30.31 -109.79
N GLN A 45 -14.07 -30.03 -108.86
CA GLN A 45 -15.41 -29.63 -109.28
C GLN A 45 -15.37 -28.14 -109.64
N ALA A 46 -15.17 -27.90 -110.94
CA ALA A 46 -15.58 -26.68 -111.58
C ALA A 46 -17.10 -26.55 -111.43
N THR A 47 -17.55 -25.80 -110.44
CA THR A 47 -18.85 -25.16 -110.49
C THR A 47 -18.74 -24.02 -111.49
N ALA A 48 -19.69 -24.00 -112.43
CA ALA A 48 -19.74 -23.01 -113.49
C ALA A 48 -19.86 -21.61 -112.88
N THR A 49 -19.12 -20.64 -113.43
CA THR A 49 -19.50 -19.23 -113.36
C THR A 49 -20.99 -19.11 -113.67
N PRO A 50 -21.81 -18.47 -112.82
CA PRO A 50 -23.20 -18.23 -113.14
C PRO A 50 -23.31 -17.55 -114.52
N ALA A 51 -24.26 -18.00 -115.32
CA ALA A 51 -24.50 -17.38 -116.62
C ALA A 51 -25.23 -16.06 -116.36
N ASN A 52 -24.48 -14.95 -116.48
CA ASN A 52 -24.83 -13.57 -116.11
C ASN A 52 -24.69 -13.30 -114.61
N ASP A 53 -23.51 -12.80 -114.26
CA ASP A 53 -23.08 -12.23 -112.97
C ASP A 53 -22.12 -11.10 -113.43
N ALA A 54 -22.60 -9.86 -113.41
CA ALA A 54 -22.05 -8.76 -114.21
C ALA A 54 -20.97 -7.93 -113.49
N ASP A 55 -20.97 -7.89 -112.17
CA ASP A 55 -19.95 -7.32 -111.29
C ASP A 55 -19.04 -8.39 -110.68
N GLY A 56 -19.46 -9.66 -110.61
CA GLY A 56 -18.62 -10.79 -110.22
C GLY A 56 -18.55 -11.03 -108.71
N ASP A 57 -19.56 -10.59 -107.98
CA ASP A 57 -19.68 -10.70 -106.52
C ASP A 57 -20.11 -12.12 -106.05
N GLY A 58 -20.61 -12.94 -106.97
CA GLY A 58 -21.08 -14.30 -106.73
C GLY A 58 -22.59 -14.48 -106.77
N LEU A 59 -23.38 -13.41 -106.91
CA LEU A 59 -24.82 -13.46 -107.15
C LEU A 59 -25.12 -13.39 -108.66
N PRO A 60 -26.02 -14.25 -109.19
CA PRO A 60 -26.46 -14.11 -110.58
C PRO A 60 -27.39 -12.90 -110.78
N ASP A 61 -27.24 -12.16 -111.90
CA ASP A 61 -28.06 -10.98 -112.31
C ASP A 61 -29.58 -11.12 -112.13
N GLY A 62 -30.08 -12.35 -112.18
CA GLY A 62 -31.50 -12.67 -112.03
C GLY A 62 -31.94 -12.81 -110.58
N VAL A 63 -31.06 -13.30 -109.71
CA VAL A 63 -31.30 -13.48 -108.26
C VAL A 63 -31.25 -12.12 -107.58
N GLU A 64 -30.24 -11.31 -107.88
CA GLU A 64 -30.08 -9.93 -107.44
C GLU A 64 -31.37 -9.12 -107.61
N ARG A 65 -31.94 -9.06 -108.83
CA ARG A 65 -33.17 -8.28 -109.10
C ARG A 65 -34.47 -8.86 -108.55
N THR A 66 -34.50 -10.14 -108.16
CA THR A 66 -35.78 -10.83 -107.83
C THR A 66 -35.89 -11.32 -106.41
N GLU A 67 -34.77 -11.50 -105.72
CA GLU A 67 -34.70 -12.03 -104.36
C GLU A 67 -34.07 -11.04 -103.38
N TYR A 68 -32.97 -10.39 -103.75
CA TYR A 68 -32.22 -9.48 -102.86
C TYR A 68 -32.41 -7.98 -103.16
N ASP A 69 -32.98 -7.62 -104.33
CA ASP A 69 -33.20 -6.23 -104.79
C ASP A 69 -31.92 -5.39 -104.95
N THR A 70 -30.80 -6.04 -105.26
CA THR A 70 -29.48 -5.43 -105.46
C THR A 70 -29.23 -4.94 -106.90
N ASP A 71 -28.22 -4.09 -107.14
CA ASP A 71 -27.82 -3.61 -108.48
C ASP A 71 -26.79 -4.54 -109.14
N PRO A 72 -27.13 -5.28 -110.22
CA PRO A 72 -26.24 -6.24 -110.89
C PRO A 72 -25.04 -5.67 -111.64
N ALA A 73 -24.64 -4.46 -111.32
CA ALA A 73 -23.42 -3.85 -111.81
C ALA A 73 -22.58 -3.25 -110.68
N SER A 74 -22.99 -3.45 -109.43
CA SER A 74 -22.32 -3.03 -108.21
C SER A 74 -22.08 -4.27 -107.37
N ASP A 75 -20.82 -4.57 -107.08
CA ASP A 75 -20.45 -5.71 -106.24
C ASP A 75 -20.81 -5.52 -104.75
N ASP A 76 -21.25 -4.31 -104.40
CA ASP A 76 -21.66 -3.81 -103.07
C ASP A 76 -22.72 -2.72 -103.33
N THR A 77 -23.98 -3.03 -103.12
CA THR A 77 -25.13 -2.20 -103.52
C THR A 77 -25.36 -1.03 -102.56
N ASP A 78 -25.18 -1.23 -101.26
CA ASP A 78 -25.42 -0.21 -100.24
C ASP A 78 -24.15 0.53 -99.79
N GLY A 79 -22.98 0.04 -100.19
CA GLY A 79 -21.69 0.70 -100.10
C GLY A 79 -21.04 0.61 -98.72
N ASP A 80 -21.35 -0.43 -97.97
CA ASP A 80 -20.93 -0.61 -96.57
C ASP A 80 -19.55 -1.30 -96.43
N GLY A 81 -19.04 -1.87 -97.54
CA GLY A 81 -17.75 -2.55 -97.62
C GLY A 81 -17.83 -4.08 -97.61
N LEU A 82 -19.02 -4.67 -97.49
CA LEU A 82 -19.32 -6.08 -97.70
C LEU A 82 -20.09 -6.23 -99.02
N GLY A 83 -19.72 -7.22 -99.83
CA GLY A 83 -20.36 -7.38 -101.14
C GLY A 83 -21.67 -8.16 -101.07
N ASP A 84 -22.59 -7.89 -101.99
CA ASP A 84 -23.96 -8.41 -101.96
C ASP A 84 -24.00 -9.96 -101.83
N GLY A 85 -23.14 -10.66 -102.59
CA GLY A 85 -23.02 -12.11 -102.50
C GLY A 85 -22.45 -12.64 -101.18
N ALA A 86 -21.59 -11.87 -100.51
CA ALA A 86 -21.03 -12.23 -99.21
C ALA A 86 -22.06 -12.03 -98.08
N GLU A 87 -22.90 -11.01 -98.18
CA GLU A 87 -24.03 -10.73 -97.28
C GLU A 87 -25.11 -11.79 -97.42
N ALA A 88 -25.51 -12.10 -98.66
CA ALA A 88 -26.49 -13.13 -98.96
C ALA A 88 -26.07 -14.52 -98.44
N GLU A 89 -24.77 -14.85 -98.49
CA GLU A 89 -24.24 -16.11 -97.92
C GLU A 89 -24.30 -16.13 -96.39
N ARG A 90 -24.17 -14.97 -95.74
CA ARG A 90 -24.21 -14.80 -94.27
C ARG A 90 -25.63 -14.59 -93.73
N GLY A 91 -26.59 -14.31 -94.59
CA GLY A 91 -27.98 -14.03 -94.22
C GLY A 91 -28.21 -12.60 -93.74
N LEU A 92 -27.35 -11.67 -94.14
CA LEU A 92 -27.47 -10.22 -93.95
C LEU A 92 -28.37 -9.61 -95.05
N ASP A 93 -28.72 -8.33 -94.96
CA ASP A 93 -29.54 -7.62 -95.96
C ASP A 93 -28.66 -6.83 -96.94
N PRO A 94 -28.44 -7.31 -98.18
CA PRO A 94 -27.54 -6.69 -99.16
C PRO A 94 -27.94 -5.29 -99.67
N THR A 95 -29.01 -4.72 -99.12
CA THR A 95 -29.51 -3.40 -99.48
C THR A 95 -29.53 -2.43 -98.31
N ALA A 96 -29.13 -2.90 -97.14
CA ALA A 96 -29.07 -2.14 -95.90
C ALA A 96 -27.65 -2.23 -95.34
N ALA A 97 -26.93 -1.10 -95.46
CA ALA A 97 -25.55 -0.96 -95.00
C ALA A 97 -25.32 -1.19 -93.49
N ASP A 98 -26.34 -1.58 -92.73
CA ASP A 98 -26.39 -1.85 -91.30
C ASP A 98 -27.64 -2.72 -91.08
N THR A 99 -27.44 -4.04 -91.06
CA THR A 99 -28.49 -5.06 -91.11
C THR A 99 -29.33 -5.09 -89.83
N ASP A 100 -28.73 -4.88 -88.66
CA ASP A 100 -29.42 -4.94 -87.37
C ASP A 100 -29.79 -3.57 -86.79
N GLY A 101 -29.26 -2.50 -87.36
CA GLY A 101 -29.68 -1.12 -87.15
C GLY A 101 -29.07 -0.46 -85.91
N ASP A 102 -27.89 -0.92 -85.48
CA ASP A 102 -27.19 -0.45 -84.29
C ASP A 102 -26.24 0.75 -84.55
N GLY A 103 -26.05 1.09 -85.82
CA GLY A 103 -25.20 2.18 -86.29
C GLY A 103 -23.81 1.77 -86.77
N LEU A 104 -23.44 0.50 -86.71
CA LEU A 104 -22.19 -0.06 -87.24
C LEU A 104 -22.45 -0.77 -88.57
N PRO A 105 -21.75 -0.42 -89.67
CA PRO A 105 -21.98 -1.10 -90.95
C PRO A 105 -21.52 -2.55 -90.97
N ASP A 106 -22.23 -3.46 -91.65
CA ASP A 106 -21.94 -4.90 -91.67
C ASP A 106 -20.48 -5.17 -92.09
N GLY A 107 -20.00 -4.47 -93.10
CA GLY A 107 -18.61 -4.55 -93.55
C GLY A 107 -17.59 -4.21 -92.45
N ARG A 108 -17.90 -3.27 -91.56
CA ARG A 108 -17.06 -2.88 -90.42
C ARG A 108 -17.19 -3.85 -89.26
N GLU A 109 -18.37 -4.38 -89.00
CA GLU A 109 -18.60 -5.39 -87.97
C GLU A 109 -17.75 -6.64 -88.20
N LEU A 110 -17.69 -7.10 -89.46
CA LEU A 110 -16.81 -8.22 -89.83
C LEU A 110 -15.32 -7.91 -89.63
N GLU A 111 -14.90 -6.65 -89.78
CA GLU A 111 -13.52 -6.22 -89.52
C GLU A 111 -13.20 -6.22 -88.01
N LEU A 112 -14.16 -5.80 -87.18
CA LEU A 112 -14.05 -5.80 -85.71
C LEU A 112 -14.28 -7.18 -85.10
N GLY A 113 -14.88 -8.11 -85.84
CA GLY A 113 -15.14 -9.47 -85.38
C GLY A 113 -16.48 -9.62 -84.66
N THR A 114 -17.38 -8.64 -84.79
CA THR A 114 -18.74 -8.66 -84.27
C THR A 114 -19.71 -9.38 -85.22
N ASN A 115 -20.98 -9.45 -84.84
CA ASN A 115 -22.03 -10.16 -85.56
C ASN A 115 -23.09 -9.18 -86.10
N ALA A 116 -22.99 -8.88 -87.39
CA ALA A 116 -23.90 -8.04 -88.19
C ALA A 116 -25.38 -8.39 -88.24
N SER A 117 -25.83 -9.37 -87.46
CA SER A 117 -27.25 -9.67 -87.27
C SER A 117 -27.71 -9.51 -85.82
N ARG A 118 -26.85 -8.94 -84.97
CA ARG A 118 -27.03 -8.75 -83.54
C ARG A 118 -26.39 -7.42 -83.13
N ALA A 119 -27.24 -6.43 -82.90
CA ALA A 119 -26.90 -5.11 -82.41
C ALA A 119 -26.08 -5.04 -81.09
N ASP A 120 -25.88 -6.17 -80.40
CA ASP A 120 -25.09 -6.31 -79.17
C ASP A 120 -24.49 -7.73 -79.25
N SER A 121 -23.25 -7.80 -79.70
CA SER A 121 -22.56 -9.03 -80.09
C SER A 121 -22.15 -9.86 -78.88
N ASP A 122 -21.57 -9.23 -77.88
CA ASP A 122 -21.01 -9.87 -76.68
C ASP A 122 -22.01 -10.00 -75.51
N GLY A 123 -23.14 -9.31 -75.59
CA GLY A 123 -24.26 -9.40 -74.66
C GLY A 123 -24.02 -8.66 -73.34
N ASP A 124 -23.29 -7.55 -73.38
CA ASP A 124 -22.94 -6.75 -72.21
C ASP A 124 -23.99 -5.66 -71.88
N GLY A 125 -24.84 -5.33 -72.86
CA GLY A 125 -25.92 -4.35 -72.77
C GLY A 125 -25.63 -3.00 -73.45
N LEU A 126 -24.49 -2.86 -74.11
CA LEU A 126 -24.12 -1.79 -75.02
C LEU A 126 -24.23 -2.29 -76.47
N GLU A 127 -24.59 -1.41 -77.40
CA GLU A 127 -24.74 -1.80 -78.81
C GLU A 127 -23.40 -1.62 -79.55
N ASP A 128 -23.05 -2.50 -80.50
CA ASP A 128 -21.71 -2.55 -81.12
C ASP A 128 -21.33 -1.20 -81.77
N GLY A 129 -22.30 -0.56 -82.44
CA GLY A 129 -22.14 0.80 -82.97
C GLY A 129 -21.88 1.85 -81.89
N ALA A 130 -22.51 1.73 -80.74
CA ALA A 130 -22.36 2.66 -79.61
C ALA A 130 -21.04 2.46 -78.85
N GLU A 131 -20.52 1.24 -78.84
CA GLU A 131 -19.20 0.87 -78.33
C GLU A 131 -18.09 1.44 -79.21
N ALA A 132 -18.20 1.25 -80.53
CA ALA A 132 -17.27 1.82 -81.50
C ALA A 132 -17.19 3.36 -81.41
N GLU A 133 -18.28 4.04 -81.06
CA GLU A 133 -18.31 5.49 -80.81
C GLU A 133 -17.65 5.88 -79.47
N ARG A 134 -17.82 5.07 -78.42
CA ARG A 134 -17.26 5.32 -77.09
C ARG A 134 -15.80 4.89 -76.96
N GLY A 135 -15.31 4.06 -77.88
CA GLY A 135 -13.93 3.57 -77.89
C GLY A 135 -13.72 2.28 -77.12
N THR A 136 -14.80 1.58 -76.76
CA THR A 136 -14.76 0.21 -76.21
C THR A 136 -14.62 -0.83 -77.33
N ASP A 137 -14.35 -2.10 -76.98
CA ASP A 137 -14.23 -3.20 -77.95
C ASP A 137 -15.56 -3.97 -78.10
N PRO A 138 -16.28 -3.82 -79.23
CA PRO A 138 -17.61 -4.42 -79.42
C PRO A 138 -17.70 -5.96 -79.37
N ALA A 139 -16.56 -6.65 -79.29
CA ALA A 139 -16.49 -8.10 -79.18
C ALA A 139 -16.15 -8.58 -77.75
N VAL A 140 -15.94 -7.65 -76.81
CA VAL A 140 -15.45 -7.91 -75.45
C VAL A 140 -16.33 -7.20 -74.43
N ALA A 141 -17.11 -7.99 -73.69
CA ALA A 141 -18.12 -7.49 -72.76
C ALA A 141 -17.59 -6.71 -71.54
N ASP A 142 -16.28 -6.50 -71.43
CA ASP A 142 -15.53 -5.88 -70.33
C ASP A 142 -14.19 -5.43 -70.95
N THR A 143 -14.15 -4.21 -71.48
CA THR A 143 -13.06 -3.73 -72.33
C THR A 143 -11.74 -3.56 -71.58
N ASP A 144 -11.77 -3.19 -70.30
CA ASP A 144 -10.58 -2.94 -69.48
C ASP A 144 -10.28 -4.05 -68.45
N ASP A 145 -11.07 -5.12 -68.45
CA ASP A 145 -10.89 -6.35 -67.65
C ASP A 145 -10.97 -6.09 -66.13
N ASP A 146 -11.75 -5.11 -65.68
CA ASP A 146 -11.89 -4.72 -64.26
C ASP A 146 -12.99 -5.51 -63.52
N GLY A 147 -13.79 -6.28 -64.28
CA GLY A 147 -14.89 -7.10 -63.77
C GLY A 147 -16.28 -6.45 -63.85
N LEU A 148 -16.37 -5.20 -64.31
CA LEU A 148 -17.61 -4.59 -64.80
C LEU A 148 -17.79 -4.89 -66.27
N ARG A 149 -18.97 -4.53 -66.78
CA ARG A 149 -19.27 -4.68 -68.21
C ARG A 149 -19.52 -3.29 -68.75
N ASP A 150 -19.09 -3.00 -69.96
CA ASP A 150 -19.14 -1.65 -70.55
C ASP A 150 -20.57 -1.07 -70.48
N GLY A 151 -21.59 -1.88 -70.75
CA GLY A 151 -22.99 -1.52 -70.62
C GLY A 151 -23.43 -1.18 -69.19
N ARG A 152 -22.87 -1.85 -68.17
CA ARG A 152 -23.13 -1.57 -66.75
C ARG A 152 -22.37 -0.34 -66.27
N GLU A 153 -21.15 -0.15 -66.72
CA GLU A 153 -20.32 1.01 -66.42
C GLU A 153 -20.98 2.31 -66.88
N GLY A 154 -21.52 2.31 -68.11
CA GLY A 154 -22.31 3.43 -68.60
C GLY A 154 -23.53 3.78 -67.73
N ALA A 155 -24.07 2.81 -66.97
CA ALA A 155 -25.17 3.04 -66.02
C ALA A 155 -24.68 3.55 -64.65
N LEU A 156 -23.47 3.20 -64.23
CA LEU A 156 -22.83 3.66 -63.00
C LEU A 156 -22.13 5.03 -63.19
N GLY A 157 -21.80 5.39 -64.43
CA GLY A 157 -21.10 6.62 -64.76
C GLY A 157 -19.57 6.47 -64.75
N THR A 158 -19.07 5.24 -64.66
CA THR A 158 -17.65 4.89 -64.78
C THR A 158 -17.21 4.89 -66.25
N ASN A 159 -15.91 4.74 -66.49
CA ASN A 159 -15.30 4.76 -67.80
C ASN A 159 -14.78 3.37 -68.21
N ALA A 160 -15.52 2.70 -69.07
CA ALA A 160 -15.24 1.37 -69.66
C ALA A 160 -13.94 1.20 -70.46
N THR A 161 -13.01 2.15 -70.37
CA THR A 161 -11.67 2.03 -70.95
C THR A 161 -10.57 2.23 -69.92
N LEU A 162 -10.95 2.42 -68.65
CA LEU A 162 -10.11 2.64 -67.49
C LEU A 162 -10.64 1.78 -66.36
N ALA A 163 -9.88 0.75 -66.00
CA ALA A 163 -10.24 -0.16 -64.91
C ALA A 163 -10.42 0.52 -63.53
N ASP A 164 -9.99 1.77 -63.38
CA ASP A 164 -10.08 2.61 -62.18
C ASP A 164 -10.45 4.03 -62.67
N SER A 165 -11.70 4.42 -62.45
CA SER A 165 -12.31 5.62 -63.04
C SER A 165 -11.97 6.91 -62.30
N ASP A 166 -11.67 6.85 -61.01
CA ASP A 166 -11.34 8.01 -60.18
C ASP A 166 -9.87 8.07 -59.71
N ASP A 167 -9.06 7.11 -60.15
CA ASP A 167 -7.61 6.99 -59.98
C ASP A 167 -7.20 6.84 -58.49
N ASP A 168 -8.02 6.19 -57.67
CA ASP A 168 -7.77 6.01 -56.23
C ASP A 168 -6.99 4.71 -55.89
N GLY A 169 -6.80 3.85 -56.89
CA GLY A 169 -6.09 2.57 -56.79
C GLY A 169 -7.00 1.35 -56.57
N LEU A 170 -8.32 1.53 -56.59
CA LEU A 170 -9.33 0.49 -56.51
C LEU A 170 -10.04 0.36 -57.87
N GLU A 171 -10.10 -0.85 -58.42
CA GLU A 171 -10.76 -1.07 -59.71
C GLU A 171 -12.30 -0.94 -59.57
N ASP A 172 -12.99 -0.35 -60.55
CA ASP A 172 -14.43 0.00 -60.44
C ASP A 172 -15.29 -1.24 -60.13
N GLY A 173 -14.93 -2.40 -60.71
CA GLY A 173 -15.55 -3.68 -60.41
C GLY A 173 -15.40 -4.11 -58.96
N ARG A 174 -14.23 -3.87 -58.36
CA ARG A 174 -13.96 -4.15 -56.95
C ARG A 174 -14.67 -3.16 -56.04
N GLU A 175 -14.76 -1.90 -56.44
CA GLU A 175 -15.50 -0.88 -55.70
C GLU A 175 -16.97 -1.22 -55.54
N VAL A 176 -17.61 -1.62 -56.64
CA VAL A 176 -19.01 -2.10 -56.59
C VAL A 176 -19.16 -3.27 -55.61
N ASP A 177 -18.22 -4.20 -55.62
CA ASP A 177 -18.26 -5.39 -54.75
C ASP A 177 -18.07 -5.03 -53.26
N LEU A 178 -17.27 -4.00 -52.98
CA LEU A 178 -17.08 -3.44 -51.64
C LEU A 178 -18.22 -2.50 -51.22
N GLY A 179 -18.96 -1.95 -52.17
CA GLY A 179 -20.05 -1.01 -51.94
C GLY A 179 -19.61 0.46 -51.91
N THR A 180 -18.40 0.74 -52.37
CA THR A 180 -17.87 2.10 -52.56
C THR A 180 -18.39 2.71 -53.85
N ASN A 181 -18.07 3.99 -54.08
CA ASN A 181 -18.50 4.75 -55.23
C ASN A 181 -17.36 4.92 -56.24
N ALA A 182 -17.41 4.14 -57.32
CA ALA A 182 -16.44 4.12 -58.42
C ALA A 182 -16.25 5.39 -59.27
N THR A 183 -16.74 6.52 -58.78
CA THR A 183 -16.53 7.83 -59.40
C THR A 183 -16.09 8.88 -58.39
N ALA A 184 -15.83 8.47 -57.15
CA ALA A 184 -15.38 9.31 -56.05
C ALA A 184 -14.35 8.54 -55.23
N ALA A 185 -13.09 8.96 -55.36
CA ALA A 185 -11.93 8.34 -54.71
C ALA A 185 -11.98 8.20 -53.17
N ASP A 186 -12.96 8.81 -52.50
CA ASP A 186 -13.16 8.76 -51.05
C ASP A 186 -14.69 8.70 -50.83
N SER A 187 -15.19 7.51 -50.51
CA SER A 187 -16.61 7.19 -50.50
C SER A 187 -17.35 7.67 -49.25
N ASP A 188 -16.66 7.78 -48.12
CA ASP A 188 -17.23 8.17 -46.83
C ASP A 188 -16.78 9.56 -46.33
N ASP A 189 -15.96 10.25 -47.13
CA ASP A 189 -15.48 11.61 -46.94
C ASP A 189 -14.62 11.78 -45.66
N ASP A 190 -13.87 10.76 -45.26
CA ASP A 190 -13.04 10.78 -44.04
C ASP A 190 -11.61 11.34 -44.28
N GLY A 191 -11.21 11.43 -45.55
CA GLY A 191 -9.91 11.95 -46.00
C GLY A 191 -8.87 10.89 -46.39
N ILE A 192 -9.22 9.60 -46.37
CA ILE A 192 -8.44 8.51 -46.98
C ILE A 192 -9.15 8.06 -48.26
N GLU A 193 -8.37 7.72 -49.29
CA GLU A 193 -8.91 7.19 -50.55
C GLU A 193 -9.30 5.70 -50.39
N ASP A 194 -10.39 5.23 -51.02
CA ASP A 194 -10.97 3.89 -50.79
C ASP A 194 -9.95 2.78 -51.07
N GLY A 195 -9.17 2.93 -52.15
CA GLY A 195 -8.05 2.04 -52.48
C GLY A 195 -7.00 1.99 -51.37
N ALA A 196 -6.70 3.12 -50.74
CA ALA A 196 -5.70 3.25 -49.69
C ALA A 196 -6.20 2.74 -48.33
N GLU A 197 -7.50 2.78 -48.08
CA GLU A 197 -8.17 2.15 -46.95
C GLU A 197 -8.17 0.63 -47.06
N ALA A 198 -8.52 0.11 -48.25
CA ALA A 198 -8.46 -1.32 -48.53
C ALA A 198 -7.06 -1.92 -48.31
N GLU A 199 -6.00 -1.14 -48.55
CA GLU A 199 -4.62 -1.52 -48.23
C GLU A 199 -4.29 -1.46 -46.73
N ARG A 200 -4.85 -0.48 -46.00
CA ARG A 200 -4.66 -0.30 -44.55
C ARG A 200 -5.50 -1.26 -43.72
N GLY A 201 -6.56 -1.82 -44.30
CA GLY A 201 -7.49 -2.72 -43.64
C GLY A 201 -8.62 -2.02 -42.89
N THR A 202 -8.87 -0.73 -43.21
CA THR A 202 -10.07 0.01 -42.80
C THR A 202 -11.24 -0.28 -43.75
N ASP A 203 -12.45 0.10 -43.36
CA ASP A 203 -13.68 -0.08 -44.16
C ASP A 203 -13.98 1.21 -44.95
N PRO A 204 -13.81 1.22 -46.29
CA PRO A 204 -13.95 2.43 -47.11
C PRO A 204 -15.37 2.95 -47.28
N THR A 205 -16.31 2.39 -46.53
CA THR A 205 -17.71 2.85 -46.50
C THR A 205 -18.09 3.40 -45.13
N VAL A 206 -17.15 3.43 -44.19
CA VAL A 206 -17.35 3.78 -42.80
C VAL A 206 -16.19 4.67 -42.33
N ALA A 207 -16.46 5.98 -42.28
CA ALA A 207 -15.48 6.99 -41.89
C ALA A 207 -14.84 6.83 -40.50
N ASP A 208 -15.25 5.85 -39.69
CA ASP A 208 -14.75 5.52 -38.35
C ASP A 208 -14.90 3.99 -38.19
N THR A 209 -13.88 3.26 -38.64
CA THR A 209 -13.90 1.81 -38.82
C THR A 209 -14.08 1.07 -37.49
N ASP A 210 -13.45 1.53 -36.42
CA ASP A 210 -13.50 0.85 -35.12
C ASP A 210 -14.57 1.40 -34.16
N GLY A 211 -15.16 2.54 -34.51
CA GLY A 211 -16.31 3.14 -33.84
C GLY A 211 -15.98 3.83 -32.53
N ASP A 212 -14.75 4.31 -32.36
CA ASP A 212 -14.31 5.01 -31.14
C ASP A 212 -14.72 6.50 -31.13
N GLY A 213 -15.05 7.06 -32.29
CA GLY A 213 -15.45 8.45 -32.50
C GLY A 213 -14.40 9.35 -33.17
N LEU A 214 -13.21 8.83 -33.50
CA LEU A 214 -12.26 9.42 -34.44
C LEU A 214 -12.46 8.82 -35.83
N ALA A 215 -12.27 9.66 -36.85
CA ALA A 215 -12.33 9.18 -38.22
C ALA A 215 -10.99 8.57 -38.64
N ASP A 216 -10.97 7.56 -39.52
CA ASP A 216 -9.75 6.84 -39.87
C ASP A 216 -8.69 7.79 -40.46
N GLY A 217 -9.11 8.74 -41.30
CA GLY A 217 -8.26 9.81 -41.80
C GLY A 217 -7.66 10.70 -40.70
N ARG A 218 -8.40 10.96 -39.62
CA ARG A 218 -7.87 11.72 -38.47
C ARG A 218 -6.91 10.87 -37.65
N GLU A 219 -7.16 9.59 -37.50
CA GLU A 219 -6.28 8.67 -36.80
C GLU A 219 -4.95 8.51 -37.54
N ALA A 220 -4.98 8.44 -38.88
CA ALA A 220 -3.79 8.45 -39.71
C ALA A 220 -2.92 9.71 -39.50
N ASP A 221 -3.54 10.88 -39.29
CA ASP A 221 -2.87 12.14 -38.97
C ASP A 221 -2.25 12.14 -37.56
N LEU A 222 -2.92 11.49 -36.59
CA LEU A 222 -2.45 11.36 -35.21
C LEU A 222 -1.42 10.24 -35.02
N GLY A 223 -1.41 9.26 -35.92
CA GLY A 223 -0.60 8.04 -35.82
C GLY A 223 -1.23 6.95 -34.95
N THR A 224 -2.52 7.07 -34.63
CA THR A 224 -3.31 6.04 -33.93
C THR A 224 -3.77 4.95 -34.90
N ASN A 225 -4.39 3.88 -34.38
CA ASN A 225 -4.77 2.71 -35.14
C ASN A 225 -6.29 2.63 -35.37
N ALA A 226 -6.73 3.04 -36.56
CA ALA A 226 -8.12 3.04 -37.01
C ALA A 226 -8.88 1.70 -37.04
N THR A 227 -8.25 0.63 -36.56
CA THR A 227 -8.89 -0.69 -36.43
C THR A 227 -8.98 -1.16 -34.98
N ALA A 228 -8.55 -0.33 -34.04
CA ALA A 228 -8.50 -0.62 -32.62
C ALA A 228 -8.82 0.66 -31.82
N PRO A 229 -9.97 0.70 -31.10
CA PRO A 229 -10.43 1.91 -30.43
C PRO A 229 -9.51 2.52 -29.36
N ASP A 230 -8.42 1.83 -29.03
CA ASP A 230 -7.49 2.11 -27.93
C ASP A 230 -6.11 1.64 -28.42
N THR A 231 -5.30 2.60 -28.88
CA THR A 231 -4.05 2.32 -29.59
C THR A 231 -2.95 1.81 -28.65
N ASP A 232 -2.84 2.36 -27.45
CA ASP A 232 -1.78 2.02 -26.50
C ASP A 232 -2.21 0.98 -25.44
N GLY A 233 -3.50 0.70 -25.34
CA GLY A 233 -4.09 -0.38 -24.55
C GLY A 233 -4.25 -0.04 -23.08
N ASP A 234 -4.37 1.23 -22.72
CA ASP A 234 -4.46 1.71 -21.34
C ASP A 234 -5.89 1.71 -20.77
N GLY A 235 -6.90 1.53 -21.63
CA GLY A 235 -8.32 1.49 -21.30
C GLY A 235 -9.10 2.80 -21.56
N LEU A 236 -8.45 3.82 -22.09
CA LEU A 236 -9.07 4.98 -22.75
C LEU A 236 -9.18 4.71 -24.25
N SER A 237 -10.14 5.37 -24.91
CA SER A 237 -10.19 5.32 -26.36
C SER A 237 -9.40 6.48 -26.94
N ASP A 238 -8.84 6.32 -28.14
CA ASP A 238 -8.04 7.36 -28.79
C ASP A 238 -8.84 8.68 -28.88
N ALA A 239 -10.13 8.59 -29.22
CA ALA A 239 -11.06 9.72 -29.21
C ALA A 239 -11.18 10.40 -27.84
N THR A 240 -11.24 9.62 -26.76
CA THR A 240 -11.39 10.13 -25.39
C THR A 240 -10.16 10.92 -24.97
N GLU A 241 -8.98 10.45 -25.36
CA GLU A 241 -7.70 11.06 -25.01
C GLU A 241 -7.44 12.34 -25.80
N VAL A 242 -7.75 12.33 -27.10
CA VAL A 242 -7.68 13.52 -27.95
C VAL A 242 -8.61 14.63 -27.47
N GLU A 243 -9.80 14.29 -26.95
CA GLU A 243 -10.68 15.26 -26.28
C GLU A 243 -10.19 15.65 -24.87
N GLY A 244 -9.41 14.78 -24.25
CA GLY A 244 -8.81 14.90 -22.93
C GLY A 244 -7.48 15.65 -22.91
N ALA A 245 -6.64 15.28 -21.94
CA ALA A 245 -5.31 15.87 -21.74
C ALA A 245 -4.17 14.84 -21.80
N THR A 246 -4.50 13.59 -22.13
CA THR A 246 -3.59 12.46 -22.26
C THR A 246 -3.17 12.26 -23.72
N ASP A 247 -2.15 11.45 -23.97
CA ASP A 247 -1.62 11.17 -25.31
C ASP A 247 -1.98 9.75 -25.74
N PRO A 248 -2.79 9.56 -26.82
CA PRO A 248 -3.28 8.23 -27.25
C PRO A 248 -2.20 7.26 -27.76
N LEU A 249 -0.94 7.69 -27.75
CA LEU A 249 0.21 6.85 -28.09
C LEU A 249 1.02 6.46 -26.84
N THR A 250 0.63 6.91 -25.66
CA THR A 250 1.34 6.68 -24.39
C THR A 250 0.35 6.39 -23.25
N GLY A 251 0.21 5.11 -22.90
CA GLY A 251 -0.74 4.70 -21.86
C GLY A 251 -0.36 5.05 -20.41
N ASP A 252 0.56 5.98 -20.20
CA ASP A 252 1.02 6.55 -18.92
C ASP A 252 1.65 7.91 -19.25
N THR A 253 0.82 8.95 -19.26
CA THR A 253 1.14 10.29 -19.78
C THR A 253 2.16 11.03 -18.92
N ASP A 254 2.11 10.88 -17.60
CA ASP A 254 3.05 11.54 -16.68
C ASP A 254 4.22 10.67 -16.22
N GLY A 255 4.18 9.36 -16.50
CA GLY A 255 5.27 8.42 -16.32
C GLY A 255 5.47 7.97 -14.88
N ASP A 256 4.41 7.98 -14.08
CA ASP A 256 4.45 7.65 -12.66
C ASP A 256 4.28 6.15 -12.37
N GLY A 257 3.88 5.38 -13.40
CA GLY A 257 3.67 3.93 -13.36
C GLY A 257 2.20 3.50 -13.27
N LEU A 258 1.25 4.43 -13.19
CA LEU A 258 -0.18 4.21 -13.29
C LEU A 258 -0.66 4.59 -14.71
N ALA A 259 -1.51 3.75 -15.30
CA ALA A 259 -1.99 4.02 -16.66
C ALA A 259 -3.13 5.05 -16.65
N ASP A 260 -3.24 5.91 -17.68
CA ASP A 260 -4.19 7.03 -17.69
C ASP A 260 -5.65 6.56 -17.51
N GLY A 261 -6.01 5.44 -18.16
CA GLY A 261 -7.29 4.77 -17.96
C GLY A 261 -7.53 4.30 -16.52
N ALA A 262 -6.49 3.81 -15.86
CA ALA A 262 -6.53 3.35 -14.48
C ALA A 262 -6.62 4.52 -13.48
N GLU A 263 -6.03 5.65 -13.81
CA GLU A 263 -6.10 6.89 -13.05
C GLU A 263 -7.49 7.51 -13.09
N ARG A 264 -8.10 7.57 -14.28
CA ARG A 264 -9.49 8.02 -14.44
C ARG A 264 -10.46 7.23 -13.55
N ASP A 265 -10.25 5.91 -13.44
CA ASP A 265 -11.09 5.03 -12.62
C ASP A 265 -10.84 5.21 -11.10
N ARG A 266 -9.61 5.55 -10.70
CA ARG A 266 -9.25 5.84 -9.30
C ARG A 266 -9.57 7.28 -8.88
N GLY A 267 -9.74 8.18 -9.84
CA GLY A 267 -9.99 9.61 -9.59
C GLY A 267 -8.71 10.42 -9.38
N THR A 268 -7.56 9.87 -9.77
CA THR A 268 -6.28 10.58 -9.84
C THR A 268 -6.17 11.37 -11.15
N ASN A 269 -5.09 12.13 -11.33
CA ASN A 269 -4.88 12.99 -12.48
C ASN A 269 -3.71 12.53 -13.35
N ALA A 270 -4.03 11.96 -14.50
CA ALA A 270 -3.11 11.46 -15.53
C ALA A 270 -2.13 12.44 -16.18
N THR A 271 -2.01 13.64 -15.62
CA THR A 271 -1.03 14.63 -16.06
C THR A 271 -0.14 15.10 -14.91
N LEU A 272 -0.32 14.52 -13.72
CA LEU A 272 0.37 14.84 -12.48
C LEU A 272 0.76 13.54 -11.78
N ALA A 273 2.05 13.24 -11.83
CA ALA A 273 2.62 12.03 -11.23
C ALA A 273 2.44 11.90 -9.70
N ASP A 274 1.83 12.87 -9.02
CA ASP A 274 1.55 12.93 -7.58
C ASP A 274 0.30 13.83 -7.44
N THR A 275 -0.87 13.21 -7.28
CA THR A 275 -2.17 13.88 -7.35
C THR A 275 -2.45 14.73 -6.12
N ASP A 276 -1.96 14.34 -4.94
CA ASP A 276 -2.23 15.02 -3.67
C ASP A 276 -1.05 15.81 -3.09
N ASP A 277 0.07 15.86 -3.82
CA ASP A 277 1.30 16.61 -3.54
C ASP A 277 1.97 16.20 -2.21
N ASP A 278 1.89 14.93 -1.81
CA ASP A 278 2.45 14.42 -0.57
C ASP A 278 3.91 13.94 -0.67
N GLY A 279 4.42 13.85 -1.90
CA GLY A 279 5.77 13.39 -2.23
C GLY A 279 5.87 11.94 -2.68
N LEU A 280 4.75 11.21 -2.74
CA LEU A 280 4.63 9.86 -3.27
C LEU A 280 3.85 9.90 -4.59
N ALA A 281 4.29 9.12 -5.57
CA ALA A 281 3.64 9.09 -6.87
C ALA A 281 2.43 8.15 -6.89
N ASP A 282 1.37 8.45 -7.63
CA ASP A 282 0.11 7.69 -7.62
C ASP A 282 0.33 6.21 -7.97
N GLY A 283 1.17 5.93 -8.97
CA GLY A 283 1.58 4.57 -9.32
C GLY A 283 2.33 3.85 -8.19
N ARG A 284 3.11 4.57 -7.38
CA ARG A 284 3.79 4.00 -6.21
C ARG A 284 2.85 3.82 -5.03
N GLU A 285 1.84 4.66 -4.90
CA GLU A 285 0.80 4.52 -3.89
C GLU A 285 -0.05 3.27 -4.13
N ASP A 286 -0.40 2.97 -5.39
CA ASP A 286 -1.10 1.73 -5.75
C ASP A 286 -0.29 0.49 -5.33
N ASP A 287 1.03 0.53 -5.50
CA ASP A 287 1.97 -0.52 -5.07
C ASP A 287 2.04 -0.66 -3.54
N LEU A 288 1.95 0.44 -2.80
CA LEU A 288 1.99 0.48 -1.32
C LEU A 288 0.60 0.23 -0.70
N GLY A 289 -0.46 0.36 -1.47
CA GLY A 289 -1.85 0.25 -1.01
C GLY A 289 -2.36 1.49 -0.27
N THR A 290 -1.69 2.64 -0.45
CA THR A 290 -2.13 3.94 0.05
C THR A 290 -3.14 4.58 -0.91
N ASN A 291 -3.73 5.71 -0.52
CA ASN A 291 -4.74 6.41 -1.31
C ASN A 291 -4.18 7.66 -1.97
N ALA A 292 -3.92 7.57 -3.28
CA ALA A 292 -3.40 8.64 -4.14
C ALA A 292 -4.24 9.92 -4.30
N THR A 293 -5.27 10.09 -3.47
CA THR A 293 -6.06 11.32 -3.41
C THR A 293 -6.08 11.92 -2.00
N LEU A 294 -5.37 11.30 -1.06
CA LEU A 294 -5.27 11.65 0.35
C LEU A 294 -3.81 11.55 0.80
N ALA A 295 -3.19 12.71 0.98
CA ALA A 295 -1.81 12.83 1.45
C ALA A 295 -1.48 12.14 2.78
N ASN A 296 -2.47 11.66 3.54
CA ASN A 296 -2.26 10.82 4.71
C ASN A 296 -3.38 9.75 4.71
N SER A 297 -3.00 8.50 4.53
CA SER A 297 -3.92 7.38 4.39
C SER A 297 -4.45 6.81 5.72
N ASP A 298 -3.73 6.96 6.83
CA ASP A 298 -4.08 6.36 8.13
C ASP A 298 -4.36 7.38 9.27
N ASP A 299 -4.32 8.66 8.93
CA ASP A 299 -4.57 9.84 9.77
C ASP A 299 -3.66 9.95 11.02
N ASP A 300 -2.42 9.46 10.97
CA ASP A 300 -1.48 9.47 12.12
C ASP A 300 -0.72 10.82 12.33
N GLY A 301 -0.76 11.71 11.34
CA GLY A 301 -0.07 13.00 11.34
C GLY A 301 1.17 13.11 10.44
N LEU A 302 1.57 12.06 9.73
CA LEU A 302 2.61 12.05 8.68
C LEU A 302 1.98 11.89 7.30
N THR A 303 2.66 12.30 6.23
CA THR A 303 2.18 11.97 4.88
C THR A 303 2.68 10.60 4.43
N ASP A 304 1.99 9.97 3.49
CA ASP A 304 2.36 8.65 2.99
C ASP A 304 3.78 8.70 2.36
N GLY A 305 4.07 9.78 1.63
CA GLY A 305 5.41 10.10 1.15
C GLY A 305 6.46 10.28 2.26
N GLU A 306 6.11 10.94 3.36
CA GLU A 306 7.00 11.12 4.53
C GLU A 306 7.32 9.79 5.22
N GLU A 307 6.34 8.90 5.32
CA GLU A 307 6.47 7.58 5.92
C GLU A 307 7.30 6.65 5.04
N ALA A 308 7.05 6.66 3.73
CA ALA A 308 7.83 5.89 2.76
C ALA A 308 9.33 6.26 2.81
N ASP A 309 9.65 7.55 2.94
CA ASP A 309 11.02 8.05 3.08
C ASP A 309 11.69 7.61 4.40
N ARG A 310 10.90 7.44 5.47
CA ARG A 310 11.35 7.00 6.78
C ARG A 310 11.36 5.47 6.94
N GLY A 311 10.72 4.73 6.03
CA GLY A 311 10.55 3.29 6.11
C GLY A 311 9.48 2.86 7.12
N LEU A 312 8.51 3.75 7.37
CA LEU A 312 7.31 3.53 8.17
C LEU A 312 6.19 2.91 7.30
N ASN A 313 5.10 2.51 7.94
CA ASN A 313 3.97 1.89 7.26
C ASN A 313 2.81 2.87 7.04
N ALA A 314 2.78 3.50 5.87
CA ALA A 314 1.75 4.46 5.44
C ALA A 314 0.29 3.96 5.39
N THR A 315 0.02 2.72 5.78
CA THR A 315 -1.35 2.18 5.88
C THR A 315 -1.73 1.80 7.30
N ALA A 316 -0.84 2.02 8.26
CA ALA A 316 -1.04 1.68 9.66
C ALA A 316 -0.37 2.70 10.56
N ALA A 317 -1.20 3.47 11.27
CA ALA A 317 -0.78 4.60 12.08
C ALA A 317 0.25 4.29 13.18
N ASP A 318 0.51 3.02 13.49
CA ASP A 318 1.42 2.53 14.53
C ASP A 318 2.25 1.37 13.91
N THR A 319 3.46 1.69 13.46
CA THR A 319 4.31 0.80 12.66
C THR A 319 4.87 -0.37 13.48
N ASP A 320 5.22 -0.16 14.74
CA ASP A 320 5.82 -1.19 15.60
C ASP A 320 4.84 -1.85 16.59
N GLY A 321 3.63 -1.32 16.69
CA GLY A 321 2.49 -1.89 17.39
C GLY A 321 2.54 -1.71 18.90
N ASP A 322 3.20 -0.67 19.39
CA ASP A 322 3.41 -0.41 20.81
C ASP A 322 2.28 0.42 21.47
N GLY A 323 1.38 0.98 20.65
CA GLY A 323 0.25 1.79 21.06
C GLY A 323 0.43 3.29 20.87
N LEU A 324 1.55 3.75 20.30
CA LEU A 324 1.76 5.13 19.86
C LEU A 324 1.72 5.21 18.34
N ALA A 325 1.20 6.34 17.85
CA ALA A 325 1.16 6.58 16.42
C ALA A 325 2.51 7.14 15.94
N ASP A 326 2.96 6.80 14.74
CA ASP A 326 4.30 7.16 14.24
C ASP A 326 4.51 8.69 14.25
N GLY A 327 3.50 9.44 13.81
CA GLY A 327 3.48 10.90 13.90
C GLY A 327 3.58 11.45 15.33
N GLU A 328 2.95 10.78 16.31
CA GLU A 328 3.05 11.15 17.73
C GLU A 328 4.45 10.87 18.29
N GLU A 329 5.05 9.74 17.90
CA GLU A 329 6.38 9.33 18.33
C GLU A 329 7.46 10.30 17.88
N LEU A 330 7.42 10.75 16.63
CA LEU A 330 8.36 11.76 16.13
C LEU A 330 8.27 13.09 16.90
N VAL A 331 7.08 13.46 17.38
CA VAL A 331 6.90 14.66 18.22
C VAL A 331 7.47 14.44 19.62
N ARG A 332 7.38 13.22 20.15
CA ARG A 332 7.90 12.85 21.48
C ARG A 332 9.39 12.56 21.48
N GLY A 333 9.96 12.23 20.32
CA GLY A 333 11.36 11.83 20.16
C GLY A 333 11.60 10.35 20.43
N THR A 334 10.55 9.52 20.37
CA THR A 334 10.63 8.05 20.39
C THR A 334 10.85 7.50 18.97
N ASN A 335 11.03 6.18 18.85
CA ASN A 335 11.38 5.52 17.60
C ASN A 335 10.25 4.63 17.08
N ALA A 336 9.53 5.14 16.08
CA ALA A 336 8.40 4.47 15.42
C ALA A 336 8.67 3.15 14.69
N THR A 337 9.88 2.61 14.80
CA THR A 337 10.21 1.27 14.27
C THR A 337 10.68 0.31 15.37
N ALA A 338 10.66 0.75 16.62
CA ALA A 338 11.11 0.00 17.77
C ALA A 338 10.28 0.37 18.99
N ALA A 339 9.39 -0.55 19.36
CA ALA A 339 8.43 -0.41 20.45
C ALA A 339 9.01 -0.03 21.83
N ASP A 340 10.32 -0.05 22.01
CA ASP A 340 11.04 0.25 23.26
C ASP A 340 12.27 1.09 22.89
N THR A 341 12.15 2.40 23.05
CA THR A 341 13.11 3.38 22.55
C THR A 341 14.41 3.39 23.34
N ASP A 342 14.36 3.23 24.66
CA ASP A 342 15.54 3.29 25.53
C ASP A 342 16.09 1.92 25.94
N GLY A 343 15.35 0.85 25.66
CA GLY A 343 15.79 -0.54 25.75
C GLY A 343 15.71 -1.11 27.16
N ASP A 344 14.82 -0.61 28.01
CA ASP A 344 14.64 -1.07 29.39
C ASP A 344 13.69 -2.27 29.53
N GLY A 345 12.97 -2.62 28.46
CA GLY A 345 12.04 -3.73 28.38
C GLY A 345 10.56 -3.36 28.56
N LEU A 346 10.24 -2.09 28.75
CA LEU A 346 8.90 -1.54 28.68
C LEU A 346 8.68 -0.85 27.33
N SER A 347 7.47 -0.90 26.79
CA SER A 347 7.20 -0.23 25.51
C SER A 347 6.85 1.24 25.71
N ASP A 348 7.15 2.10 24.73
CA ASP A 348 6.98 3.55 24.85
C ASP A 348 5.50 3.90 25.14
N GLY A 349 4.57 3.25 24.45
CA GLY A 349 3.14 3.37 24.71
C GLY A 349 2.73 2.92 26.12
N ARG A 350 3.39 1.89 26.66
CA ARG A 350 3.11 1.37 28.01
C ARG A 350 3.68 2.26 29.10
N GLU A 351 4.86 2.83 28.90
CA GLU A 351 5.45 3.81 29.81
C GLU A 351 4.54 5.02 29.96
N LEU A 352 4.02 5.56 28.85
CA LEU A 352 3.09 6.69 28.92
C LEU A 352 1.78 6.34 29.64
N GLU A 353 1.28 5.11 29.50
CA GLU A 353 0.13 4.62 30.28
C GLU A 353 0.43 4.59 31.79
N LEU A 354 1.66 4.24 32.16
CA LEU A 354 2.13 4.16 33.55
C LEU A 354 2.67 5.49 34.09
N GLY A 355 2.84 6.52 33.25
CA GLY A 355 3.34 7.84 33.61
C GLY A 355 4.87 8.00 33.56
N ALA A 356 5.57 6.98 33.08
CA ALA A 356 7.00 6.95 32.83
C ALA A 356 7.41 7.75 31.58
N ARG A 357 8.72 7.82 31.31
CA ARG A 357 9.31 8.59 30.22
C ARG A 357 10.01 7.67 29.20
N PRO A 358 9.43 7.48 27.99
CA PRO A 358 9.94 6.60 26.92
C PRO A 358 11.35 6.79 26.36
N THR A 359 12.10 7.74 26.90
CA THR A 359 13.45 8.07 26.40
C THR A 359 14.47 7.99 27.52
N VAL A 360 14.06 7.48 28.68
CA VAL A 360 14.80 7.45 29.93
C VAL A 360 14.47 6.15 30.65
N ALA A 361 15.34 5.17 30.49
CA ALA A 361 15.21 3.83 31.08
C ALA A 361 15.05 3.77 32.62
N ASP A 362 15.22 4.89 33.33
CA ASP A 362 15.10 5.01 34.79
C ASP A 362 14.50 6.40 35.06
N THR A 363 13.18 6.45 35.11
CA THR A 363 12.40 7.68 35.09
C THR A 363 12.60 8.50 36.36
N ASP A 364 12.75 7.90 37.53
CA ASP A 364 12.92 8.66 38.77
C ASP A 364 14.38 8.76 39.26
N GLY A 365 15.28 7.98 38.68
CA GLY A 365 16.72 8.05 38.89
C GLY A 365 17.21 7.32 40.13
N ASP A 366 16.44 6.35 40.64
CA ASP A 366 16.72 5.60 41.85
C ASP A 366 17.75 4.46 41.62
N GLY A 367 17.95 4.07 40.36
CA GLY A 367 18.88 3.03 39.92
C GLY A 367 18.24 1.71 39.51
N LEU A 368 16.92 1.61 39.53
CA LEU A 368 16.10 0.55 38.97
C LEU A 368 15.50 1.04 37.65
N ASP A 369 15.52 0.20 36.60
CA ASP A 369 14.95 0.60 35.31
C ASP A 369 13.42 0.39 35.28
N ASP A 370 12.68 1.20 34.52
CA ASP A 370 11.21 1.25 34.58
C ASP A 370 10.58 -0.10 34.21
N GLY A 371 11.20 -0.81 33.24
CA GLY A 371 10.86 -2.19 32.90
C GLY A 371 10.99 -3.16 34.08
N ARG A 372 12.07 -3.09 34.86
CA ARG A 372 12.28 -3.92 36.06
C ARG A 372 11.36 -3.50 37.19
N GLU A 373 11.06 -2.22 37.33
CA GLU A 373 10.10 -1.73 38.31
C GLU A 373 8.69 -2.28 38.04
N ALA A 374 8.25 -2.25 36.78
CA ALA A 374 6.97 -2.83 36.37
C ALA A 374 6.88 -4.33 36.68
N ASP A 375 7.98 -5.07 36.50
CA ASP A 375 8.08 -6.50 36.84
C ASP A 375 8.02 -6.76 38.35
N LEU A 376 8.60 -5.86 39.15
CA LEU A 376 8.62 -5.95 40.61
C LEU A 376 7.33 -5.41 41.24
N GLY A 377 6.59 -4.55 40.55
CA GLY A 377 5.40 -3.87 41.06
C GLY A 377 5.70 -2.59 41.82
N THR A 378 6.92 -2.04 41.68
CA THR A 378 7.29 -0.71 42.20
C THR A 378 6.76 0.41 41.29
N ASN A 379 6.89 1.66 41.72
CA ASN A 379 6.32 2.81 41.05
C ASN A 379 7.37 3.55 40.23
N LEU A 380 7.23 3.45 38.91
CA LEU A 380 8.13 4.01 37.88
C LEU A 380 8.41 5.52 37.95
N THR A 381 7.71 6.25 38.81
CA THR A 381 7.86 7.71 38.94
C THR A 381 8.20 8.15 40.36
N LEU A 382 8.38 7.20 41.26
CA LEU A 382 8.61 7.43 42.68
C LEU A 382 9.67 6.46 43.19
N ALA A 383 10.86 7.02 43.42
CA ALA A 383 12.05 6.30 43.85
C ALA A 383 11.91 5.46 45.14
N ASP A 384 10.86 5.67 45.93
CA ASP A 384 10.61 5.00 47.21
C ASP A 384 9.12 4.63 47.24
N THR A 385 8.83 3.43 46.73
CA THR A 385 7.46 2.98 46.47
C THR A 385 6.67 2.82 47.74
N ASP A 386 7.28 2.22 48.76
CA ASP A 386 6.57 2.00 50.01
C ASP A 386 6.56 3.27 50.88
N GLY A 387 7.59 4.12 50.82
CA GLY A 387 7.75 5.38 51.56
C GLY A 387 8.54 5.26 52.87
N ASP A 388 9.54 4.39 52.98
CA ASP A 388 10.36 4.19 54.19
C ASP A 388 11.69 4.96 54.19
N SER A 389 11.91 5.76 53.15
CA SER A 389 13.12 6.54 52.86
C SER A 389 14.30 5.75 52.31
N LEU A 390 14.07 4.53 51.83
CA LEU A 390 15.00 3.78 50.99
C LEU A 390 14.56 3.87 49.54
N ASP A 391 15.54 3.97 48.64
CA ASP A 391 15.27 3.97 47.21
C ASP A 391 15.02 2.51 46.76
N ASP A 392 14.00 2.21 45.94
CA ASP A 392 13.60 0.85 45.55
C ASP A 392 14.79 0.10 44.91
N GLY A 393 15.52 0.78 44.02
CA GLY A 393 16.74 0.27 43.41
C GLY A 393 17.83 -0.10 44.42
N ALA A 394 17.98 0.66 45.51
CA ALA A 394 18.94 0.36 46.57
C ALA A 394 18.54 -0.89 47.37
N GLU A 395 17.24 -1.10 47.58
CA GLU A 395 16.71 -2.27 48.28
C GLU A 395 16.89 -3.53 47.45
N VAL A 396 16.57 -3.47 46.15
CA VAL A 396 16.81 -4.57 45.20
C VAL A 396 18.30 -4.93 45.13
N ASP A 397 19.19 -3.93 45.11
CA ASP A 397 20.65 -4.14 45.13
C ASP A 397 21.17 -4.59 46.52
N GLY A 398 20.37 -4.45 47.58
CA GLY A 398 20.73 -4.73 48.97
C GLY A 398 21.79 -3.78 49.53
N VAL A 399 21.96 -2.59 48.93
CA VAL A 399 22.94 -1.60 49.34
C VAL A 399 22.57 -0.19 48.86
N THR A 400 22.65 0.80 49.74
CA THR A 400 22.45 2.21 49.36
C THR A 400 23.59 2.73 48.48
N ARG A 401 23.35 3.80 47.72
CA ARG A 401 24.40 4.53 46.99
C ARG A 401 25.57 4.97 47.89
N GLY A 402 25.31 5.21 49.17
CA GLY A 402 26.32 5.52 50.21
C GLY A 402 27.10 4.30 50.73
N GLY A 403 26.73 3.09 50.34
CA GLY A 403 27.37 1.83 50.71
C GLY A 403 26.89 1.24 52.04
N ALA A 404 25.69 1.60 52.52
CA ALA A 404 25.07 0.93 53.66
C ALA A 404 24.40 -0.35 53.18
N ARG A 405 24.66 -1.49 53.84
CA ARG A 405 24.00 -2.76 53.48
C ARG A 405 22.55 -2.76 53.95
N LEU A 406 21.66 -3.28 53.10
CA LEU A 406 20.23 -3.45 53.33
C LEU A 406 19.91 -4.96 53.22
N PRO A 407 20.28 -5.77 54.23
CA PRO A 407 19.97 -7.20 54.20
C PRO A 407 18.46 -7.42 54.27
N ASP A 408 17.94 -8.28 53.39
CA ASP A 408 16.54 -8.69 53.36
C ASP A 408 15.57 -7.51 53.14
N ALA A 409 16.00 -6.49 52.39
CA ALA A 409 15.18 -5.35 52.02
C ALA A 409 14.05 -5.73 51.06
N ASP A 410 12.91 -5.03 51.16
CA ASP A 410 11.75 -5.25 50.29
C ASP A 410 11.13 -3.91 49.84
N PRO A 411 11.26 -3.53 48.55
CA PRO A 411 10.77 -2.25 48.05
C PRO A 411 9.25 -2.09 48.06
N LEU A 412 8.51 -3.16 48.37
CA LEU A 412 7.06 -3.13 48.53
C LEU A 412 6.62 -3.23 49.99
N HIS A 413 7.55 -3.29 50.95
CA HIS A 413 7.25 -3.49 52.36
C HIS A 413 8.26 -2.83 53.29
N LYS A 414 7.75 -1.87 54.05
CA LYS A 414 8.53 -1.00 54.92
C LYS A 414 9.57 -1.69 55.78
N ASP A 415 10.79 -1.20 55.69
CA ASP A 415 11.92 -1.63 56.49
C ASP A 415 12.37 -0.58 57.53
N LEU A 416 12.82 -1.08 58.66
CA LEU A 416 13.42 -0.28 59.72
C LEU A 416 14.76 -0.90 60.16
N TYR A 417 15.84 -0.29 59.69
CA TYR A 417 17.19 -0.71 60.03
C TYR A 417 17.65 -0.12 61.36
N LEU A 418 17.97 -0.99 62.31
CA LEU A 418 18.39 -0.62 63.66
C LEU A 418 19.85 -1.01 63.90
N GLN A 419 20.65 -0.06 64.37
CA GLN A 419 21.93 -0.37 64.99
C GLN A 419 21.78 -0.25 66.51
N ILE A 420 21.89 -1.38 67.22
CA ILE A 420 21.81 -1.42 68.69
C ILE A 420 23.22 -1.46 69.25
N ASN A 421 23.58 -0.50 70.11
CA ASN A 421 24.89 -0.49 70.78
C ASN A 421 24.72 -0.56 72.29
N VAL A 422 25.32 -1.59 72.89
CA VAL A 422 25.18 -1.88 74.32
C VAL A 422 26.41 -1.42 75.09
N SER A 423 26.21 -0.61 76.12
CA SER A 423 27.27 -0.19 77.04
C SER A 423 27.88 -1.36 77.82
N GLU A 424 29.16 -1.31 78.20
CA GLU A 424 29.82 -2.41 78.94
C GLU A 424 29.15 -2.75 80.28
N ASN A 425 28.50 -1.77 80.90
CA ASN A 425 27.74 -1.91 82.14
C ASN A 425 26.23 -2.13 81.92
N ALA A 426 25.80 -2.37 80.69
CA ALA A 426 24.42 -2.67 80.34
C ALA A 426 24.28 -4.12 79.85
N GLU A 427 23.08 -4.67 79.99
CA GLU A 427 22.73 -5.98 79.45
C GLU A 427 22.29 -5.85 77.99
N ALA A 428 22.75 -6.76 77.12
CA ALA A 428 22.33 -6.80 75.73
C ALA A 428 20.88 -7.31 75.59
N PHE A 429 20.23 -7.00 74.47
CA PHE A 429 18.98 -7.67 74.11
C PHE A 429 19.27 -9.14 73.81
N ASP A 430 18.47 -10.04 74.38
CA ASP A 430 18.48 -11.45 74.00
C ASP A 430 17.62 -11.70 72.75
N GLU A 431 17.69 -12.93 72.20
CA GLU A 431 16.96 -13.27 70.97
C GLU A 431 15.43 -13.22 71.16
N GLY A 432 14.93 -13.51 72.36
CA GLY A 432 13.50 -13.41 72.66
C GLY A 432 13.04 -11.96 72.61
N GLU A 433 13.78 -11.06 73.25
CA GLU A 433 13.44 -9.64 73.24
C GLU A 433 13.57 -9.00 71.85
N LEU A 434 14.54 -9.42 71.03
CA LEU A 434 14.65 -9.00 69.62
C LEU A 434 13.51 -9.58 68.76
N ALA A 435 13.06 -10.82 69.04
CA ALA A 435 11.90 -11.39 68.37
C ALA A 435 10.61 -10.65 68.73
N ASP A 436 10.44 -10.29 70.01
CA ASP A 436 9.30 -9.48 70.45
C ASP A 436 9.32 -8.07 69.83
N LEU A 437 10.51 -7.47 69.70
CA LEU A 437 10.69 -6.19 69.02
C LEU A 437 10.21 -6.28 67.58
N ARG A 438 10.73 -7.23 66.81
CA ARG A 438 10.32 -7.45 65.41
C ARG A 438 8.83 -7.72 65.29
N LYS A 439 8.28 -8.55 66.18
CA LYS A 439 6.85 -8.86 66.18
C LYS A 439 5.98 -7.62 66.43
N ALA A 440 6.38 -6.74 67.35
CA ALA A 440 5.62 -5.54 67.66
C ALA A 440 5.48 -4.59 66.44
N TRP A 441 6.54 -4.47 65.63
CA TRP A 441 6.52 -3.68 64.40
C TRP A 441 5.79 -4.39 63.25
N ALA A 442 5.97 -5.71 63.10
CA ALA A 442 5.26 -6.50 62.09
C ALA A 442 3.74 -6.53 62.30
N ASP A 443 3.25 -6.42 63.54
CA ASP A 443 1.81 -6.36 63.82
C ASP A 443 1.21 -4.96 63.60
N MET A 444 2.01 -3.93 63.28
CA MET A 444 1.50 -2.57 63.12
C MET A 444 0.54 -2.46 61.91
N PRO A 445 -0.51 -1.64 61.98
CA PRO A 445 -1.52 -1.47 60.95
C PRO A 445 -1.03 -0.44 59.92
N VAL A 446 0.24 -0.53 59.54
CA VAL A 446 0.84 0.25 58.46
C VAL A 446 0.58 -0.52 57.18
N SER A 447 -0.14 0.06 56.23
CA SER A 447 -0.41 -0.61 54.94
C SER A 447 0.77 -0.44 54.00
N ASN A 448 1.11 -1.52 53.30
CA ASN A 448 2.20 -1.55 52.35
C ASN A 448 1.71 -1.85 50.92
N PRO A 449 2.47 -1.46 49.89
CA PRO A 449 2.17 -1.75 48.48
C PRO A 449 1.92 -3.23 48.16
N ASP A 450 2.61 -4.15 48.84
CA ASP A 450 2.43 -5.61 48.72
C ASP A 450 1.05 -6.13 49.21
N GLY A 451 0.26 -5.27 49.87
CA GLY A 451 -1.03 -5.59 50.46
C GLY A 451 -0.96 -6.21 51.86
N GLU A 452 0.24 -6.40 52.41
CA GLU A 452 0.46 -6.77 53.80
C GLU A 452 0.39 -5.53 54.72
N SER A 453 0.52 -5.77 56.02
CA SER A 453 0.62 -4.70 57.00
C SER A 453 1.76 -4.97 57.97
N GLY A 454 2.41 -3.90 58.43
CA GLY A 454 3.51 -3.98 59.37
C GLY A 454 4.73 -3.22 58.89
N VAL A 455 5.80 -3.32 59.67
CA VAL A 455 7.14 -2.82 59.34
C VAL A 455 8.14 -3.92 59.71
N ALA A 456 9.01 -4.30 58.78
CA ALA A 456 10.08 -5.25 58.99
C ALA A 456 11.25 -4.59 59.74
N VAL A 457 11.76 -5.23 60.80
CA VAL A 457 12.83 -4.65 61.64
C VAL A 457 14.12 -5.44 61.51
N HIS A 458 15.15 -4.76 61.01
CA HIS A 458 16.48 -5.29 60.78
C HIS A 458 17.45 -4.80 61.84
N ALA A 459 17.56 -5.54 62.95
CA ALA A 459 18.39 -5.17 64.08
C ALA A 459 19.80 -5.79 64.04
N ASP A 460 20.83 -4.95 64.08
CA ASP A 460 22.23 -5.32 64.25
C ASP A 460 22.75 -4.85 65.61
N GLN A 461 23.07 -5.79 66.51
CA GLN A 461 23.50 -5.50 67.87
C GLN A 461 25.02 -5.60 68.05
N GLY A 462 25.63 -4.49 68.43
CA GLY A 462 27.02 -4.36 68.83
C GLY A 462 27.20 -3.89 70.28
N SER A 463 28.45 -3.63 70.65
CA SER A 463 28.85 -3.16 71.99
C SER A 463 29.63 -1.86 71.90
N LEU A 464 29.42 -0.96 72.86
CA LEU A 464 30.32 0.15 73.11
C LEU A 464 31.56 -0.33 73.86
N ASP A 465 32.71 0.28 73.59
CA ASP A 465 33.99 -0.02 74.21
C ASP A 465 34.19 0.66 75.57
N ARG A 466 33.09 1.03 76.23
CA ARG A 466 33.07 1.74 77.51
C ARG A 466 31.76 1.58 78.25
N SER A 467 31.83 1.76 79.56
CA SER A 467 30.67 2.01 80.41
C SER A 467 30.12 3.44 80.20
N VAL A 468 28.80 3.55 80.13
CA VAL A 468 28.02 4.77 79.94
C VAL A 468 26.88 4.76 80.96
N THR A 469 26.81 5.82 81.75
CA THR A 469 25.70 6.10 82.67
C THR A 469 25.15 7.49 82.34
N ILE A 470 23.84 7.61 82.19
CA ILE A 470 23.16 8.89 81.95
C ILE A 470 22.42 9.32 83.22
N ALA A 471 22.88 10.42 83.82
CA ALA A 471 22.27 11.00 85.03
C ALA A 471 21.57 12.34 84.76
N SER A 472 21.76 12.93 83.57
CA SER A 472 21.20 14.22 83.20
C SER A 472 20.96 14.37 81.71
N GLU A 473 20.13 15.35 81.31
CA GLU A 473 19.92 15.69 79.90
C GLU A 473 21.21 16.09 79.17
N ARG A 474 22.19 16.64 79.91
CA ARG A 474 23.49 17.02 79.35
C ARG A 474 24.30 15.80 78.93
N ASP A 475 24.19 14.71 79.69
CA ASP A 475 24.88 13.44 79.40
C ASP A 475 24.26 12.79 78.17
N TYR A 476 22.92 12.77 78.07
CA TYR A 476 22.21 12.36 76.85
C TYR A 476 22.64 13.19 75.62
N ALA A 477 22.65 14.52 75.74
CA ALA A 477 23.03 15.38 74.61
C ALA A 477 24.49 15.20 74.20
N ALA A 478 25.38 14.86 75.14
CA ALA A 478 26.77 14.51 74.85
C ALA A 478 26.88 13.16 74.14
N LEU A 479 26.10 12.17 74.57
CA LEU A 479 26.04 10.84 73.98
C LEU A 479 25.54 10.89 72.53
N LYS A 480 24.41 11.57 72.30
CA LYS A 480 23.86 11.79 70.96
C LYS A 480 24.90 12.42 70.03
N ARG A 481 25.52 13.54 70.42
CA ARG A 481 26.55 14.21 69.59
C ARG A 481 27.73 13.32 69.23
N GLN A 482 28.05 12.33 70.07
CA GLN A 482 29.17 11.44 69.83
C GLN A 482 28.79 10.32 68.85
N TYR A 483 27.66 9.65 69.08
CA TYR A 483 27.33 8.40 68.39
C TYR A 483 26.33 8.59 67.24
N ASP A 484 25.43 9.56 67.33
CA ASP A 484 24.58 9.99 66.21
C ASP A 484 25.37 10.98 65.33
N SER A 485 26.49 10.49 64.78
CA SER A 485 27.38 11.24 63.89
C SER A 485 27.85 10.36 62.73
N GLU A 486 28.02 10.98 61.56
CA GLU A 486 28.59 10.32 60.37
C GLU A 486 29.93 9.64 60.67
N SER A 487 30.74 10.23 61.57
CA SER A 487 32.04 9.66 61.93
C SER A 487 31.96 8.32 62.66
N PHE A 488 30.85 8.05 63.35
CA PHE A 488 30.63 6.81 64.08
C PHE A 488 29.80 5.82 63.27
N MET A 489 28.68 6.27 62.70
CA MET A 489 27.77 5.43 61.92
C MET A 489 28.33 5.08 60.53
N GLY A 490 29.29 5.86 60.01
CA GLY A 490 29.86 5.66 58.69
C GLY A 490 28.77 5.69 57.61
N ASN A 491 28.82 4.72 56.70
CA ASN A 491 27.84 4.60 55.62
C ASN A 491 26.40 4.38 56.12
N ARG A 492 26.20 3.91 57.35
CA ARG A 492 24.86 3.72 57.94
C ARG A 492 24.22 5.03 58.43
N SER A 493 24.96 6.13 58.43
CA SER A 493 24.44 7.43 58.86
C SER A 493 23.30 7.87 57.95
N GLY A 494 22.14 8.17 58.52
CA GLY A 494 20.94 8.56 57.76
C GLY A 494 20.13 7.39 57.18
N VAL A 495 20.59 6.15 57.37
CA VAL A 495 19.90 4.92 56.92
C VAL A 495 19.47 4.09 58.13
N TYR A 496 20.36 3.91 59.11
CA TYR A 496 20.06 3.14 60.32
C TYR A 496 19.67 4.06 61.47
N HIS A 497 18.66 3.65 62.24
CA HIS A 497 18.33 4.25 63.52
C HIS A 497 19.21 3.63 64.62
N LEU A 498 19.88 4.48 65.39
CA LEU A 498 20.78 4.08 66.46
C LEU A 498 20.04 3.98 67.79
N VAL A 499 20.00 2.79 68.38
CA VAL A 499 19.50 2.53 69.74
C VAL A 499 20.68 2.26 70.66
N THR A 500 20.87 3.07 71.70
CA THR A 500 21.95 2.86 72.67
C THR A 500 21.40 2.36 74.00
N VAL A 501 21.81 1.16 74.41
CA VAL A 501 21.43 0.56 75.69
C VAL A 501 22.45 0.94 76.75
N VAL A 502 22.03 1.68 77.77
CA VAL A 502 22.92 2.24 78.80
C VAL A 502 22.31 2.10 80.19
N ASP A 503 23.11 2.38 81.19
CA ASP A 503 22.64 2.57 82.55
C ASP A 503 22.06 3.99 82.72
N VAL A 504 20.82 4.11 83.19
CA VAL A 504 20.14 5.41 83.35
C VAL A 504 19.82 5.62 84.83
N ASP A 505 20.48 6.59 85.44
CA ASP A 505 20.31 6.99 86.86
C ASP A 505 19.25 8.10 87.03
N ALA A 506 18.52 8.42 85.96
CA ALA A 506 17.50 9.44 85.90
C ALA A 506 16.08 8.86 86.04
N GLU A 507 15.06 9.70 86.24
CA GLU A 507 13.66 9.28 86.41
C GLU A 507 12.96 8.88 85.09
N TRP A 508 13.70 8.52 84.03
CA TRP A 508 13.17 8.12 82.73
C TRP A 508 13.79 6.80 82.26
N ALA A 509 12.99 6.00 81.56
CA ALA A 509 13.39 4.67 81.11
C ALA A 509 13.92 4.65 79.66
N GLY A 510 13.58 5.67 78.86
CA GLY A 510 14.08 5.87 77.51
C GLY A 510 14.06 7.35 77.12
N ARG A 511 14.77 7.69 76.04
CA ARG A 511 14.71 9.02 75.41
C ARG A 511 15.12 9.00 73.94
N ALA A 512 14.29 9.60 73.09
CA ALA A 512 14.56 9.90 71.69
C ALA A 512 14.13 11.33 71.30
N PRO A 513 14.71 11.93 70.24
CA PRO A 513 14.19 13.15 69.62
C PRO A 513 13.08 12.83 68.60
N ALA A 514 12.12 13.74 68.44
CA ALA A 514 11.11 13.68 67.40
C ALA A 514 11.16 14.94 66.51
N PRO A 515 11.35 14.82 65.18
CA PRO A 515 11.84 13.62 64.47
C PRO A 515 13.33 13.36 64.76
N GLY A 516 13.82 12.14 64.48
CA GLY A 516 15.23 11.79 64.75
C GLY A 516 15.65 10.38 64.36
N THR A 517 16.92 10.05 64.61
CA THR A 517 17.53 8.75 64.27
C THR A 517 18.24 8.09 65.46
N PHE A 518 18.04 8.61 66.68
CA PHE A 518 18.81 8.22 67.86
C PHE A 518 17.92 8.01 69.08
N ALA A 519 17.96 6.83 69.68
CA ALA A 519 17.24 6.51 70.90
C ALA A 519 18.20 6.01 71.99
N VAL A 520 17.84 6.27 73.23
CA VAL A 520 18.48 5.68 74.42
C VAL A 520 17.46 4.84 75.16
N VAL A 521 17.86 3.63 75.55
CA VAL A 521 17.04 2.69 76.32
C VAL A 521 17.79 2.29 77.59
N SER A 522 17.11 2.35 78.74
CA SER A 522 17.68 1.94 80.03
C SER A 522 17.80 0.42 80.15
N THR A 523 18.92 -0.04 80.70
CA THR A 523 19.12 -1.47 81.02
C THR A 523 18.38 -1.94 82.27
N GLN A 524 17.85 -1.04 83.11
CA GLN A 524 17.45 -1.37 84.49
C GLN A 524 16.07 -2.05 84.64
N HIS A 525 15.43 -2.47 83.54
CA HIS A 525 14.05 -2.98 83.56
C HIS A 525 13.92 -4.37 82.94
N HIS A 526 13.74 -5.39 83.79
CA HIS A 526 13.60 -6.80 83.40
C HIS A 526 12.20 -7.38 83.65
N THR A 527 11.18 -6.52 83.77
CA THR A 527 9.79 -6.98 83.99
C THR A 527 9.18 -7.40 82.66
N GLU A 528 8.56 -8.58 82.61
CA GLU A 528 7.80 -9.04 81.44
C GLU A 528 6.31 -8.71 81.60
N PHE A 529 5.67 -8.32 80.50
CA PHE A 529 4.24 -8.07 80.40
C PHE A 529 3.66 -8.87 79.23
N ASP A 530 2.74 -9.79 79.54
CA ASP A 530 2.09 -10.67 78.56
C ASP A 530 3.06 -11.45 77.65
N GLY A 531 4.25 -11.77 78.18
CA GLY A 531 5.30 -12.48 77.45
C GLY A 531 6.34 -11.58 76.77
N THR A 532 6.15 -10.25 76.78
CA THR A 532 7.09 -9.27 76.20
C THR A 532 7.88 -8.52 77.27
N SER A 533 9.19 -8.34 77.07
CA SER A 533 10.04 -7.54 77.98
C SER A 533 9.68 -6.05 78.00
N TYR A 534 9.64 -5.43 79.18
CA TYR A 534 9.45 -3.98 79.33
C TYR A 534 10.52 -3.16 78.60
N ARG A 535 11.73 -3.71 78.46
CA ARG A 535 12.81 -3.09 77.71
C ARG A 535 12.52 -3.05 76.21
N THR A 536 11.97 -4.12 75.65
CA THR A 536 11.46 -4.16 74.27
C THR A 536 10.39 -3.10 74.07
N PHE A 537 9.46 -2.99 75.01
CA PHE A 537 8.43 -1.95 74.98
C PHE A 537 9.04 -0.53 74.91
N ILE A 538 10.00 -0.21 75.79
CA ILE A 538 10.66 1.09 75.78
C ILE A 538 11.33 1.32 74.42
N ALA A 539 12.04 0.32 73.88
CA ALA A 539 12.69 0.45 72.59
C ALA A 539 11.70 0.77 71.46
N VAL A 540 10.56 0.07 71.38
CA VAL A 540 9.49 0.37 70.42
C VAL A 540 9.01 1.81 70.59
N HIS A 541 8.69 2.23 71.82
CA HIS A 541 8.21 3.59 72.10
C HIS A 541 9.22 4.65 71.67
N GLU A 542 10.49 4.52 72.05
CA GLU A 542 11.52 5.49 71.71
C GLU A 542 11.81 5.52 70.20
N LEU A 543 11.68 4.39 69.51
CA LEU A 543 11.81 4.34 68.06
C LEU A 543 10.63 4.99 67.33
N LEU A 544 9.41 4.93 67.87
CA LEU A 544 8.25 5.63 67.28
C LEU A 544 8.46 7.15 67.21
N HIS A 545 9.22 7.76 68.13
CA HIS A 545 9.60 9.18 68.04
C HIS A 545 10.46 9.50 66.81
N ASN A 546 11.23 8.52 66.34
CA ASN A 546 12.13 8.70 65.21
C ASN A 546 11.41 8.60 63.86
N VAL A 547 10.39 7.76 63.77
CA VAL A 547 9.75 7.37 62.49
C VAL A 547 8.36 7.99 62.26
N VAL A 548 7.69 8.49 63.30
CA VAL A 548 6.39 9.17 63.15
C VAL A 548 6.60 10.68 62.93
N GLY A 549 5.94 11.24 61.92
CA GLY A 549 6.14 12.61 61.41
C GLY A 549 5.95 13.75 62.42
N PRO A 550 6.30 15.00 62.03
CA PRO A 550 6.43 16.12 62.96
C PRO A 550 5.09 16.59 63.56
N LEU A 551 5.16 17.13 64.78
CA LEU A 551 4.18 18.09 65.32
C LEU A 551 4.15 19.36 64.43
N ASP A 552 3.11 20.21 64.50
CA ASP A 552 3.01 21.41 63.64
C ASP A 552 4.25 22.35 63.72
N GLU A 553 4.33 23.40 62.89
CA GLU A 553 5.46 24.36 62.85
C GLU A 553 5.83 24.99 64.21
N ALA A 554 5.01 24.82 65.25
CA ALA A 554 5.25 25.28 66.62
C ALA A 554 5.34 24.14 67.66
N ASN A 555 5.53 22.88 67.25
CA ASN A 555 5.50 21.70 68.10
C ASN A 555 4.17 21.52 68.87
N ARG A 556 3.04 21.86 68.24
CA ARG A 556 1.69 21.79 68.83
C ARG A 556 0.73 21.01 67.93
N CYS A 557 -0.44 20.69 68.47
CA CYS A 557 -1.57 20.19 67.70
C CYS A 557 -2.55 21.33 67.40
N PRO A 558 -2.93 21.53 66.13
CA PRO A 558 -3.91 22.55 65.79
C PRO A 558 -5.30 22.10 66.22
N GLY A 559 -6.02 22.96 66.95
CA GLY A 559 -7.49 22.96 66.97
C GLY A 559 -8.18 22.65 68.30
N GLU A 560 -7.88 21.55 68.99
CA GLU A 560 -8.84 21.04 69.99
C GLU A 560 -8.54 21.37 71.47
N HIS A 561 -7.32 21.79 71.81
CA HIS A 561 -6.91 21.95 73.22
C HIS A 561 -6.30 23.31 73.60
N GLY A 562 -6.70 24.39 72.93
CA GLY A 562 -6.49 25.76 73.42
C GLY A 562 -5.04 26.21 73.57
N GLY A 563 -4.10 25.61 72.83
CA GLY A 563 -2.72 26.08 72.71
C GLY A 563 -1.87 26.02 73.99
N ARG A 564 -2.25 25.23 75.00
CA ARG A 564 -1.37 24.95 76.15
C ARG A 564 -0.50 23.74 75.82
N GLY A 565 0.81 23.96 75.66
CA GLY A 565 1.79 22.91 75.47
C GLY A 565 1.83 21.99 76.70
N GLY A 566 1.17 20.84 76.60
CA GLY A 566 1.52 19.66 77.39
C GLY A 566 2.59 18.87 76.64
N ALA A 567 3.29 18.00 77.36
CA ALA A 567 4.30 17.11 76.79
C ALA A 567 3.59 16.04 75.93
N TYR A 568 3.45 16.29 74.64
CA TYR A 568 2.76 15.41 73.68
C TYR A 568 3.70 15.07 72.53
N HIS A 569 3.55 13.88 71.94
CA HIS A 569 4.55 13.26 71.06
C HIS A 569 4.23 13.54 69.57
N THR A 570 3.01 13.24 69.09
CA THR A 570 2.53 13.61 67.74
C THR A 570 1.03 13.99 67.77
N CYS A 571 0.52 14.65 66.73
CA CYS A 571 -0.89 15.04 66.62
C CYS A 571 -1.74 14.02 65.87
N GLU A 572 -1.10 13.19 65.06
CA GLU A 572 -1.67 12.09 64.30
C GLU A 572 -0.68 10.90 64.39
N GLY A 573 -1.14 9.67 64.13
CA GLY A 573 -0.31 8.46 64.18
C GLY A 573 -0.22 7.77 65.54
N TYR A 574 0.69 6.79 65.66
CA TYR A 574 0.77 5.81 66.77
C TYR A 574 1.05 6.38 68.17
N LEU A 575 1.40 7.66 68.26
CA LEU A 575 1.64 8.38 69.52
C LEU A 575 0.63 9.54 69.74
N SER A 576 -0.47 9.59 68.96
CA SER A 576 -1.56 10.59 69.07
C SER A 576 -2.62 10.20 70.12
N TYR A 577 -3.37 11.18 70.61
CA TYR A 577 -4.37 11.05 71.67
C TYR A 577 -5.80 10.76 71.16
N ASP A 578 -6.13 11.05 69.89
CA ASP A 578 -7.52 11.02 69.42
C ASP A 578 -8.08 9.61 69.15
N ASP A 579 -7.24 8.58 69.27
CA ASP A 579 -7.66 7.19 69.31
C ASP A 579 -6.93 6.45 70.45
N PRO A 580 -7.41 6.52 71.71
CA PRO A 580 -6.86 5.70 72.80
C PRO A 580 -7.13 4.21 72.60
N GLY A 581 -8.00 3.86 71.65
CA GLY A 581 -8.17 2.51 71.14
C GLY A 581 -7.18 2.15 70.03
N SER A 582 -6.29 3.06 69.58
CA SER A 582 -5.20 2.80 68.61
C SER A 582 -3.86 2.42 69.27
N ALA A 583 -3.77 2.47 70.60
CA ALA A 583 -2.70 1.83 71.37
C ALA A 583 -2.82 0.29 71.34
N GLN A 584 -3.32 -0.29 70.23
CA GLN A 584 -3.62 -1.72 70.05
C GLN A 584 -2.38 -2.62 70.08
N PHE A 585 -1.19 -2.02 70.08
CA PHE A 585 0.10 -2.72 70.08
C PHE A 585 0.69 -2.86 71.49
N LEU A 586 -0.01 -2.32 72.48
CA LEU A 586 0.26 -2.53 73.89
C LEU A 586 -0.90 -3.32 74.49
N PRO A 587 -0.65 -4.39 75.25
CA PRO A 587 -1.69 -4.97 76.08
C PRO A 587 -2.36 -3.85 76.90
N ASP A 588 -3.69 -3.80 77.00
CA ASP A 588 -4.45 -2.73 77.71
C ASP A 588 -3.85 -2.38 79.08
N SER A 589 -3.30 -3.39 79.77
CA SER A 589 -2.64 -3.25 81.07
C SER A 589 -1.31 -2.48 81.03
N VAL A 590 -0.56 -2.56 79.93
CA VAL A 590 0.73 -1.89 79.71
C VAL A 590 0.52 -0.46 79.24
N ALA A 591 -0.41 -0.23 78.30
CA ALA A 591 -0.86 1.12 77.95
C ALA A 591 -1.33 1.88 79.21
N ALA A 592 -2.15 1.23 80.04
CA ALA A 592 -2.59 1.78 81.32
C ALA A 592 -1.46 1.93 82.35
N GLU A 593 -0.40 1.12 82.29
CA GLU A 593 0.76 1.21 83.19
C GLU A 593 1.72 2.35 82.78
N LEU A 594 1.85 2.63 81.48
CA LEU A 594 2.60 3.78 80.96
C LEU A 594 1.89 5.10 81.23
N GLU A 595 0.57 5.11 81.15
CA GLU A 595 -0.25 6.22 81.63
C GLU A 595 -0.14 6.41 83.16
N ARG A 596 0.01 5.32 83.94
CA ARG A 596 0.01 5.33 85.41
C ARG A 596 1.38 5.66 86.03
N ASP A 597 2.47 5.12 85.48
CA ASP A 597 3.80 5.17 86.09
C ASP A 597 4.69 6.29 85.51
N GLY A 598 4.22 6.96 84.44
CA GLY A 598 4.61 8.33 84.12
C GLY A 598 5.02 8.58 82.67
N LEU A 599 4.03 8.88 81.81
CA LEU A 599 4.18 9.85 80.71
C LEU A 599 3.20 11.04 80.82
N LEU A 600 2.23 11.02 81.75
CA LEU A 600 1.42 12.17 82.14
C LEU A 600 1.08 12.17 83.65
N LYS A 601 1.98 12.67 84.50
CA LYS A 601 1.54 13.12 85.84
C LYS A 601 0.89 14.50 85.71
N GLN A 602 -0.44 14.53 85.79
CA GLN A 602 -1.18 15.76 86.11
C GLN A 602 -0.67 16.32 87.44
N PHE A 603 -0.15 17.54 87.42
CA PHE A 603 0.06 18.32 88.63
C PHE A 603 -1.30 18.74 89.20
N ASP A 604 -1.67 18.17 90.35
CA ASP A 604 -2.70 18.75 91.22
C ASP A 604 -2.13 20.01 91.86
N LEU A 605 -2.51 21.18 91.32
CA LEU A 605 -2.15 22.49 91.87
C LEU A 605 -3.01 22.81 93.10
N GLY A 606 -2.71 22.12 94.19
CA GLY A 606 -3.19 22.42 95.53
C GLY A 606 -2.16 23.17 96.38
N ARG A 607 -1.81 24.42 96.03
CA ARG A 607 -1.55 25.56 96.95
C ARG A 607 -1.03 26.81 96.25
#